data_AF-A0A317KYH4-F1
#
_entry.id   AF-A0A317KYH4-F1
#
_cell.length_a   1.000
_cell.length_b   1.000
_cell.length_c   1.000
_cell.angle_alpha   90.00
_cell.angle_beta   90.00
_cell.angle_gamma   90.00
#
_symmetry.space_group_name_H-M   'P 1'
#
loop_
_entity.id
_entity.type
_entity.pdbx_description
1 polymer ?
#
loop_
_entity_poly.entity_id
_entity_poly.type
_entity_poly.pdbx_seq_one_letter_code
_entity_poly.pdbx_strand_id
1 'polypeptide(L)' 'MDKGTIVRTILLAITWINMILANYGLNEIPVISEDVISLVLAGIATVWAWFKNNYLLLKGRKQKVALEREGLK' A
#
# COMPACT_ATOMS: atom_id res chain seq x y z
N MET A 1 8.52 -8.19 11.26
CA MET A 1 7.52 -7.20 11.71
C MET A 1 6.16 -7.72 11.27
N ASP A 2 5.25 -7.98 12.21
CA ASP A 2 3.89 -8.42 11.88
C ASP A 2 3.08 -7.28 11.24
N LYS A 3 2.00 -7.64 10.56
CA LYS A 3 1.15 -6.67 9.83
C LYS A 3 0.53 -5.63 10.77
N GLY A 4 0.18 -6.03 11.99
CA GLY A 4 -0.35 -5.10 13.00
C GLY A 4 0.68 -4.06 13.42
N THR A 5 1.93 -4.48 13.60
CA THR A 5 3.05 -3.56 13.89
C THR A 5 3.29 -2.59 12.74
N ILE A 6 3.27 -3.04 11.48
CA ILE A 6 3.43 -2.14 10.32
C ILE A 6 2.34 -1.05 10.32
N VAL A 7 1.08 -1.44 10.50
CA VAL A 7 -0.05 -0.51 10.52
C VAL A 7 0.08 0.49 11.68
N ARG A 8 0.41 0.02 12.89
CA ARG A 8 0.60 0.89 14.07
C ARG A 8 1.75 1.87 13.90
N THR A 9 2.86 1.45 13.29
CA THR A 9 4.00 2.34 13.02
C THR A 9 3.64 3.42 12.00
N ILE A 10 2.86 3.09 10.96
CA ILE A 10 2.37 4.07 9.98
C ILE A 10 1.42 5.08 10.64
N LEU A 11 0.46 4.60 11.43
CA LEU A 11 -0.45 5.45 12.20
C LEU A 11 0.31 6.40 13.15
N LEU A 12 1.28 5.87 13.89
CA LEU A 12 2.11 6.67 14.79
C LEU A 12 2.84 7.80 14.05
N ALA A 13 3.41 7.51 12.87
CA ALA A 13 4.10 8.50 12.06
C ALA A 13 3.14 9.60 11.56
N ILE A 14 1.95 9.23 11.09
CA ILE A 14 0.92 10.18 10.64
C ILE A 14 0.47 11.07 11.81
N THR A 15 0.23 10.48 12.98
CA THR A 15 -0.16 11.23 14.19
C THR A 15 0.91 12.22 14.61
N TRP A 16 2.19 11.85 14.54
CA TRP A 16 3.31 12.75 14.83
C TRP A 16 3.38 13.93 13.85
N ILE A 17 3.16 13.66 12.55
CA ILE A 17 3.09 14.73 11.54
C ILE A 17 1.89 15.65 11.82
N ASN A 18 0.74 15.08 12.18
CA ASN A 18 -0.44 15.89 12.48
C ASN A 18 -0.25 16.74 13.74
N MET A 19 0.41 16.20 14.76
CA MET A 19 0.80 16.95 15.96
C MET A 19 1.71 18.12 15.61
N ILE A 20 2.68 17.93 14.72
CA ILE A 20 3.54 19.02 14.24
C ILE A 20 2.71 20.08 13.51
N LEU A 21 1.86 19.68 12.56
CA LEU A 21 1.01 20.60 11.80
C LEU A 21 0.11 21.44 12.72
N ALA A 22 -0.54 20.80 13.70
CA ALA A 22 -1.39 21.47 14.69
C ALA A 22 -0.60 22.48 15.53
N ASN A 23 0.62 22.13 15.98
CA ASN A 23 1.48 23.04 16.74
C ASN A 23 1.91 24.27 15.91
N TYR A 24 2.05 24.12 14.60
CA TYR A 24 2.37 25.23 13.69
C TYR A 24 1.12 25.97 13.16
N GLY A 25 -0.08 25.63 13.61
CA GLY A 25 -1.35 26.22 13.15
C GLY A 25 -1.66 25.92 11.67
N LEU A 26 -1.03 24.88 11.12
CA LEU A 26 -1.28 24.41 9.76
C LEU A 26 -2.50 23.49 9.73
N ASN A 27 -3.13 23.38 8.57
CA ASN A 27 -4.28 22.50 8.39
C ASN A 27 -3.89 21.05 8.70
N GLU A 28 -4.57 20.48 9.69
CA GLU A 28 -4.44 19.08 10.08
C GLU A 28 -4.88 18.17 8.92
N ILE A 29 -4.19 17.05 8.79
CA ILE A 29 -4.61 16.02 7.85
C ILE A 29 -5.81 15.30 8.50
N PRO A 30 -6.97 15.19 7.81
CA PRO A 30 -8.21 14.62 8.37
C PRO A 30 -8.17 13.08 8.50
N VAL A 31 -7.05 12.49 8.95
CA VAL A 31 -6.72 11.06 8.82
C VAL A 31 -7.33 10.17 9.90
N ILE A 32 -8.18 10.70 10.79
CA ILE A 32 -8.62 9.97 11.99
C ILE A 32 -9.95 9.24 11.80
N SER A 33 -10.54 9.18 10.59
CA SER A 33 -11.64 8.24 10.35
C SER A 33 -11.11 6.88 9.90
N GLU A 34 -11.59 5.83 10.55
CA GLU A 34 -11.27 4.43 10.20
C GLU A 34 -11.55 4.14 8.71
N ASP A 35 -12.54 4.82 8.15
CA ASP A 35 -12.90 4.75 6.72
C ASP A 35 -11.77 5.22 5.81
N VAL A 36 -11.10 6.33 6.13
CA VAL A 36 -10.00 6.88 5.31
C VAL A 36 -8.79 5.96 5.36
N ILE A 37 -8.47 5.42 6.53
CA ILE A 37 -7.39 4.45 6.71
C ILE A 37 -7.69 3.18 5.90
N SER A 38 -8.91 2.68 6.00
CA SER A 38 -9.36 1.50 5.27
C SER A 38 -9.29 1.71 3.76
N LEU A 39 -9.73 2.86 3.27
CA LEU A 39 -9.66 3.21 1.85
C LEU A 39 -8.21 3.28 1.34
N VAL A 40 -7.29 3.90 2.10
CA VAL A 40 -5.88 3.99 1.73
C VAL A 40 -5.24 2.60 1.70
N LEU A 41 -5.48 1.77 2.72
CA LEU A 41 -4.96 0.40 2.77
C LEU A 41 -5.53 -0.45 1.63
N ALA A 42 -6.83 -0.34 1.34
CA ALA A 42 -7.47 -1.03 0.22
C ALA A 42 -6.91 -0.56 -1.13
N GLY A 43 -6.65 0.74 -1.29
CA GLY A 43 -6.01 1.31 -2.47
C GLY A 43 -4.62 0.74 -2.70
N ILE A 44 -3.77 0.74 -1.65
CA ILE A 44 -2.43 0.15 -1.70
C ILE A 44 -2.50 -1.34 -2.01
N ALA A 45 -3.40 -2.09 -1.36
CA ALA A 45 -3.57 -3.53 -1.60
C ALA A 45 -4.04 -3.81 -3.03
N THR A 46 -4.95 -3.00 -3.57
CA THR A 46 -5.44 -3.10 -4.94
C THR A 46 -4.32 -2.85 -5.94
N VAL A 47 -3.58 -1.75 -5.78
CA VAL A 47 -2.42 -1.42 -6.63
C VAL A 47 -1.38 -2.54 -6.55
N TRP A 48 -1.06 -3.01 -5.35
CA TRP A 48 -0.11 -4.10 -5.15
C TRP A 48 -0.57 -5.40 -5.80
N ALA A 49 -1.83 -5.80 -5.62
CA ALA A 49 -2.40 -6.99 -6.25
C ALA A 49 -2.42 -6.86 -7.78
N TRP A 50 -2.80 -5.69 -8.29
CA TRP A 50 -2.82 -5.39 -9.72
C TRP A 50 -1.42 -5.53 -10.32
N PHE A 51 -0.38 -5.01 -9.69
CA PHE A 51 0.97 -5.03 -10.26
C PHE A 51 1.79 -6.28 -9.91
N LYS A 52 1.52 -6.95 -8.79
CA LYS A 52 2.24 -8.18 -8.40
C LYS A 52 1.75 -9.41 -9.17
N ASN A 53 0.46 -9.49 -9.50
CA ASN A 53 -0.15 -10.67 -10.13
C ASN A 53 -0.55 -10.49 -11.60
N ASN A 54 -0.27 -9.34 -12.23
CA ASN A 54 -0.50 -9.19 -13.67
C ASN A 54 0.77 -9.27 -14.51
N TYR A 55 0.64 -9.95 -15.65
CA TYR A 55 1.61 -10.04 -16.75
C TYR A 55 1.91 -8.71 -17.45
N LEU A 56 1.42 -7.58 -16.93
CA LEU A 56 1.60 -6.25 -17.52
C LEU A 56 3.04 -5.74 -17.33
N LEU A 57 3.69 -6.08 -16.21
CA LEU A 57 5.11 -5.81 -16.00
C LEU A 57 5.99 -6.79 -16.80
N LEU A 58 7.16 -6.31 -17.24
CA LEU A 58 8.18 -7.09 -17.95
C LEU A 58 8.50 -8.43 -17.26
N LYS A 59 8.51 -8.44 -15.92
CA LYS A 59 8.76 -9.64 -15.11
C LYS A 59 7.64 -10.67 -15.26
N GLY A 60 6.38 -10.23 -15.24
CA GLY A 60 5.23 -11.09 -15.49
C GLY A 60 5.29 -11.69 -16.90
N ARG A 61 5.51 -10.87 -17.94
CA ARG A 61 5.64 -11.38 -19.32
C ARG A 61 6.72 -12.47 -19.45
N LYS A 62 7.90 -12.24 -18.86
CA LYS A 62 8.98 -13.25 -18.86
C LYS A 62 8.55 -14.55 -18.19
N GLN A 63 7.79 -14.48 -17.10
CA GLN A 63 7.24 -15.65 -16.44
C GLN A 63 6.19 -16.38 -17.30
N LYS A 64 5.33 -15.65 -18.04
CA LYS A 64 4.40 -16.26 -19.01
C LYS A 64 5.14 -17.03 -20.09
N VAL A 65 6.15 -16.39 -20.71
CA VAL A 65 6.96 -17.00 -21.77
C VAL A 65 7.73 -18.22 -21.26
N ALA A 66 8.25 -18.18 -20.02
CA ALA A 66 8.91 -19.33 -19.42
C ALA A 66 7.93 -20.50 -19.19
N LEU A 67 6.72 -20.22 -18.69
CA LEU A 67 5.70 -21.24 -18.47
C LEU A 67 5.19 -21.88 -19.77
N GLU A 68 5.03 -21.10 -20.84
CA GLU A 68 4.68 -21.61 -22.19
C GLU A 68 5.80 -22.49 -22.78
N ARG A 69 7.07 -22.13 -22.55
CA ARG A 69 8.22 -22.94 -23.02
C ARG A 69 8.32 -24.30 -22.32
N GLU A 70 7.92 -24.38 -21.06
CA GLU A 70 7.93 -25.63 -20.30
C GLU A 70 6.62 -26.44 -20.42
N GLY A 71 5.65 -25.97 -21.22
CA GLY A 71 4.38 -26.67 -21.44
C GLY A 71 3.47 -26.70 -20.21
N LEU A 72 3.69 -25.80 -19.25
CA LEU A 72 2.94 -25.71 -18.00
C LEU A 72 1.72 -24.78 -18.11
N LYS A 73 1.46 -24.22 -19.30
CA LYS A 73 0.33 -23.36 -19.65
C LYS A 73 -0.08 -23.50 -21.11
#